data_AF-A0A6V7IVP5-F1
#
_entry.id   AF-A0A6V7IVP5-F1
#
_cell.length_a   1.000
_cell.length_b   1.000
_cell.length_c   1.000
_cell.angle_alpha   90.00
_cell.angle_beta   90.00
_cell.angle_gamma   90.00
#
_symmetry.space_group_name_H-M   'P 1'
#
loop_
_entity.id
_entity.type
_entity.pdbx_description
1 polymer ?
#
loop_
_entity_poly.entity_id
_entity_poly.type
_entity_poly.pdbx_seq_one_letter_code
_entity_poly.pdbx_strand_id
1 'polypeptide(L)' 'MCFKLGWKGPRSGVRTRFDVLPLVLSANGHDPDYFDIPPELVLEVPLKHPT' A
#
# COMPACT_ATOMS: atom_id res chain seq x y z
N MET A 1 7.04 -5.36 -8.16
CA MET A 1 5.77 -5.75 -8.79
C MET A 1 4.84 -4.55 -8.93
N CYS A 2 4.41 -3.89 -7.84
CA CYS A 2 3.46 -2.77 -7.86
C CYS A 2 3.86 -1.62 -8.80
N PHE A 3 5.12 -1.17 -8.78
CA PHE A 3 5.61 -0.13 -9.73
C PHE A 3 5.50 -0.56 -11.20
N LYS A 4 5.67 -1.86 -11.50
CA LYS A 4 5.53 -2.38 -12.87
C LYS A 4 4.07 -2.37 -13.33
N LEU A 5 3.12 -2.51 -12.39
CA LEU A 5 1.69 -2.40 -12.64
C LEU A 5 1.20 -0.94 -12.68
N GLY A 6 2.10 0.04 -12.56
CA GLY A 6 1.77 1.47 -12.69
C GLY A 6 1.47 2.19 -11.37
N TRP A 7 1.62 1.53 -10.22
CA TRP A 7 1.51 2.19 -8.92
C TRP A 7 2.59 3.27 -8.78
N LYS A 8 2.22 4.49 -8.42
CA LYS A 8 3.12 5.66 -8.39
C LYS A 8 3.76 5.92 -7.03
N GLY A 9 3.45 5.10 -6.03
CA GLY A 9 3.83 5.32 -4.63
C GLY A 9 2.66 5.85 -3.79
N PRO A 10 2.91 6.23 -2.53
CA PRO A 10 1.88 6.70 -1.62
C PRO A 10 1.15 7.92 -2.16
N ARG A 11 -0.12 8.11 -1.76
CA ARG A 11 -0.90 9.31 -2.13
C ARG A 11 -0.24 10.62 -1.71
N SER A 12 0.62 10.60 -0.67
CA SER A 12 1.36 11.79 -0.23
C SER A 12 2.45 12.25 -1.22
N GLY A 13 2.79 11.43 -2.22
CA GLY A 13 3.86 11.71 -3.19
C GLY A 13 5.28 11.56 -2.61
N VAL A 14 5.41 11.38 -1.30
CA VAL A 14 6.69 11.18 -0.61
C VAL A 14 6.80 9.71 -0.22
N ARG A 15 7.85 9.04 -0.68
CA ARG A 15 8.16 7.69 -0.23
C ARG A 15 8.76 7.70 1.17
N THR A 16 8.26 6.85 2.02
CA THR A 16 8.71 6.69 3.40
C THR A 16 9.11 5.23 3.66
N ARG A 17 9.61 4.96 4.86
CA ARG A 17 9.91 3.58 5.27
C ARG A 17 8.67 2.76 5.61
N PHE A 18 7.50 3.40 5.72
CA PHE A 18 6.26 2.81 6.19
C PHE A 18 5.13 3.00 5.16
N ASP A 19 5.48 3.00 3.87
CA ASP A 19 4.50 3.13 2.80
C ASP A 19 3.59 1.90 2.76
N VAL A 20 2.30 2.10 3.00
CA VAL A 20 1.28 1.06 2.81
C VAL A 20 1.16 0.74 1.32
N LEU A 21 1.45 -0.51 0.95
CA LEU A 21 1.37 -0.97 -0.43
C LEU A 21 -0.07 -1.28 -0.84
N PRO A 22 -0.42 -1.13 -2.13
CA PRO A 22 -1.73 -1.52 -2.64
C PRO A 22 -1.86 -3.05 -2.62
N LEU A 23 -3.11 -3.50 -2.58
CA LEU A 23 -3.44 -4.89 -2.88
C LEU A 23 -3.21 -5.15 -4.36
N VAL A 24 -2.66 -6.31 -4.70
CA VAL A 24 -2.55 -6.79 -6.09
C VAL A 24 -3.39 -8.05 -6.19
N LEU A 25 -4.45 -8.00 -6.98
CA LEU A 25 -5.47 -9.05 -7.05
C LEU A 25 -5.61 -9.56 -8.48
N SER A 26 -5.61 -10.89 -8.63
CA SER A 26 -5.94 -11.58 -9.88
C SER A 26 -7.16 -12.46 -9.66
N ALA A 27 -8.10 -12.44 -10.60
CA ALA A 27 -9.30 -13.27 -10.55
C ALA A 27 -9.41 -14.09 -11.84
N ASN A 28 -9.77 -15.37 -11.74
CA ASN A 28 -10.04 -16.26 -12.87
C ASN A 28 -8.98 -16.26 -13.99
N GLY A 29 -7.70 -16.09 -13.64
CA GLY A 29 -6.60 -16.08 -14.62
C GLY A 29 -6.46 -14.78 -15.42
N HIS A 30 -7.20 -13.73 -15.09
CA HIS A 30 -6.98 -12.39 -15.62
C HIS A 30 -5.70 -11.75 -15.06
N ASP A 31 -5.19 -10.77 -15.79
CA ASP A 31 -4.03 -9.98 -15.37
C ASP A 31 -4.29 -9.31 -13.99
N PRO A 32 -3.25 -9.23 -13.13
CA PRO A 32 -3.38 -8.60 -11.82
C PRO A 32 -3.62 -7.10 -11.93
N ASP A 33 -4.64 -6.62 -11.23
CA ASP A 33 -4.87 -5.20 -10.98
C ASP A 33 -4.43 -4.82 -9.57
N TYR A 34 -4.16 -3.53 -9.35
CA TYR A 34 -3.82 -3.01 -8.02
C TYR A 34 -4.87 -2.05 -7.47
N PHE A 35 -5.07 -2.09 -6.15
CA PHE A 35 -6.06 -1.31 -5.43
C PHE A 35 -5.47 -0.72 -4.15
N ASP A 36 -5.56 0.59 -3.98
CA ASP A 36 -5.16 1.23 -2.72
C ASP A 36 -6.17 0.89 -1.61
N ILE A 37 -5.64 0.59 -0.42
CA ILE A 37 -6.47 0.37 0.76
C ILE A 37 -6.87 1.75 1.32
N PRO A 38 -8.16 1.99 1.60
CA PRO A 38 -8.58 3.20 2.30
C PRO A 38 -7.86 3.33 3.66
N PRO A 39 -7.17 4.46 3.94
CA PRO A 39 -6.34 4.64 5.14
C PRO A 39 -7.07 4.40 6.46
N GLU A 40 -8.36 4.71 6.51
CA GLU A 40 -9.24 4.47 7.65
C GLU A 40 -9.41 2.99 8.02
N LEU A 41 -9.10 2.08 7.09
CA LEU A 41 -9.10 0.64 7.32
C LEU A 41 -7.73 0.11 7.77
N VAL A 42 -6.70 0.94 7.73
CA VAL A 42 -5.33 0.58 8.11
C VAL A 42 -5.01 1.17 9.48
N LEU A 43 -5.05 0.34 10.53
CA LEU A 43 -4.65 0.76 11.87
C LEU A 43 -3.12 0.81 11.98
N GLU A 44 -2.57 2.01 12.09
CA GLU A 44 -1.15 2.24 12.39
C GLU A 44 -0.96 2.56 13.88
N VAL A 45 0.08 1.97 14.48
CA VAL A 45 0.41 2.21 15.90
C VAL A 45 1.82 2.79 16.00
N PRO A 46 1.97 4.06 16.41
CA PRO A 46 3.28 4.63 16.66
C PRO A 46 3.92 3.96 17.87
N LEU A 47 5.09 3.36 17.67
CA LEU A 47 5.84 2.72 18.75
C LEU A 47 6.56 3.79 19.59
N LYS A 48 6.42 3.68 20.91
CA LYS A 48 7.15 4.50 21.88
C LYS A 48 7.77 3.62 22.95
N HIS A 49 8.97 3.97 23.40
CA HIS A 49 9.57 3.34 24.57
C HIS A 49 8.83 3.84 25.83
N PRO A 50 8.56 2.98 26.83
CA PRO A 50 7.80 3.36 28.02
C PRO A 50 8.52 4.39 28.90
N THR A 51 9.84 4.26 29.05
CA THR A 51 10.81 5.18 29.70
C THR A 51 12.19 4.61 29.45
#